data_AF-A0A1H1RJD0-F1
#
_entry.id   AF-A0A1H1RJD0-F1
#
_cell.length_a   1.000
_cell.length_b   1.000
_cell.length_c   1.000
_cell.angle_alpha   90.00
_cell.angle_beta   90.00
_cell.angle_gamma   90.00
#
_symmetry.space_group_name_H-M   'P 1'
#
loop_
_entity.id
_entity.type
_entity.pdbx_description
1 polymer ?
#
loop_
_entity_poly.entity_id
_entity_poly.type
_entity_poly.pdbx_seq_one_letter_code
_entity_poly.pdbx_strand_id
1 'polypeptide(L)'
;MTQIDSAIEELESLNTVHGISMDKVSWWLLKYEDLYKTYDLEISPLELPSLKQLNSIEIKFRSLYEILINLEDLKAKESIFQKRFELYNSIKNDTRKFKDWIMLNEEEALESHFELWFEWTDHDPEKIKPFILYWQHLNISIPVSDFEYTLKVLEIFHDYYWEQQL
;
A
#
# COMPACT_ATOMS: atom_id res chain seq x y z
N MET A 1 10.09 14.94 -22.98
CA MET A 1 10.11 13.94 -21.90
C MET A 1 10.58 14.66 -20.66
N THR A 2 9.68 14.78 -19.68
CA THR A 2 9.96 15.43 -18.40
C THR A 2 10.78 14.49 -17.50
N GLN A 3 11.32 15.00 -16.39
CA GLN A 3 11.96 14.16 -15.38
C GLN A 3 10.97 13.17 -14.75
N ILE A 4 9.71 13.59 -14.57
CA ILE A 4 8.63 12.72 -14.09
C ILE A 4 8.36 11.59 -15.09
N ASP A 5 8.21 11.90 -16.38
CA ASP A 5 7.98 10.86 -17.41
C ASP A 5 9.10 9.81 -17.37
N SER A 6 10.35 10.26 -17.22
CA SER A 6 11.52 9.38 -17.16
C SER A 6 11.52 8.51 -15.88
N ALA A 7 11.09 9.07 -14.75
CA ALA A 7 10.98 8.33 -13.49
C ALA A 7 9.91 7.23 -13.57
N ILE A 8 8.77 7.53 -14.19
CA ILE A 8 7.67 6.59 -14.38
C ILE A 8 8.07 5.47 -15.34
N GLU A 9 8.61 5.82 -16.52
CA GLU A 9 9.08 4.83 -17.49
C GLU A 9 10.13 3.90 -16.87
N GLU A 10 11.01 4.44 -16.02
CA GLU A 10 11.98 3.63 -15.30
C GLU A 10 11.32 2.66 -14.33
N LEU A 11 10.33 3.12 -13.54
CA LEU A 11 9.60 2.25 -12.63
C LEU A 11 8.84 1.14 -13.37
N GLU A 12 8.17 1.47 -14.47
CA GLU A 12 7.48 0.49 -15.32
C GLU A 12 8.46 -0.52 -15.93
N SER A 13 9.68 -0.09 -16.27
CA SER A 13 10.72 -0.99 -16.79
C SER A 13 11.26 -1.97 -15.74
N LEU A 14 11.12 -1.65 -14.45
CA LEU A 14 11.46 -2.57 -13.35
C LEU A 14 10.41 -3.68 -13.18
N ASN A 15 9.21 -3.50 -13.74
CA ASN A 15 8.11 -4.44 -13.64
C ASN A 15 8.39 -5.70 -14.44
N THR A 16 8.34 -6.84 -13.75
CA THR A 16 8.52 -8.16 -14.35
C THR A 16 7.19 -8.89 -14.45
N VAL A 17 7.19 -10.11 -15.00
CA VAL A 17 6.01 -10.99 -14.98
C VAL A 17 5.49 -11.20 -13.54
N HIS A 18 6.36 -11.14 -12.53
CA HIS A 18 6.01 -11.33 -11.12
C HIS A 18 5.78 -10.02 -10.36
N GLY A 19 5.85 -8.87 -11.01
CA GLY A 19 5.80 -7.58 -10.34
C GLY A 19 7.17 -6.96 -10.08
N ILE A 20 7.17 -5.84 -9.35
CA ILE A 20 8.32 -5.12 -8.82
C ILE A 20 8.49 -5.52 -7.36
N SER A 21 9.64 -6.05 -6.98
CA SER A 21 9.94 -6.37 -5.57
C SER A 21 10.08 -5.09 -4.73
N MET A 22 9.75 -5.17 -3.45
CA MET A 22 9.87 -4.01 -2.56
C MET A 22 11.29 -3.43 -2.48
N ASP A 23 12.36 -4.24 -2.58
CA ASP A 23 13.73 -3.71 -2.64
C ASP A 23 13.96 -2.74 -3.82
N LYS A 24 13.31 -3.01 -4.96
CA LYS A 24 13.39 -2.14 -6.15
C LYS A 24 12.53 -0.91 -5.98
N VAL A 25 11.39 -1.03 -5.31
CA VAL A 25 10.53 0.10 -4.93
C VAL A 25 11.31 1.04 -4.01
N SER A 26 11.91 0.54 -2.93
CA SER A 26 12.75 1.31 -2.02
C SER A 26 13.89 2.03 -2.73
N TRP A 27 14.59 1.34 -3.64
CA TRP A 27 15.63 1.97 -4.45
C TRP A 27 15.08 3.11 -5.32
N TRP A 28 13.93 2.91 -5.96
CA TRP A 28 13.30 3.92 -6.81
C TRP A 28 12.85 5.13 -5.99
N LEU A 29 12.23 4.91 -4.83
CA LEU A 29 11.85 5.97 -3.88
C LEU A 29 13.08 6.82 -3.52
N LEU A 30 14.15 6.18 -3.03
CA LEU A 30 15.38 6.88 -2.69
C LEU A 30 15.98 7.68 -3.86
N LYS A 31 15.90 7.14 -5.08
CA LYS A 31 16.44 7.81 -6.28
C LYS A 31 15.66 9.07 -6.66
N TYR A 32 14.35 9.09 -6.45
CA TYR A 32 13.45 10.17 -6.89
C TYR A 32 12.90 11.04 -5.75
N GLU A 33 13.46 10.92 -4.54
CA GLU A 33 13.05 11.68 -3.36
C GLU A 33 13.10 13.20 -3.58
N ASP A 34 14.19 13.72 -4.17
CA ASP A 34 14.31 15.16 -4.45
C ASP A 34 13.30 15.65 -5.49
N LEU A 35 12.97 14.79 -6.46
CA LEU A 35 11.95 15.07 -7.47
C LEU A 35 10.57 15.17 -6.80
N TYR A 36 10.24 14.21 -5.92
CA TYR A 36 9.02 14.24 -5.12
C TYR A 36 8.91 15.50 -4.27
N LYS A 37 9.96 15.85 -3.51
CA LYS A 37 9.98 17.05 -2.66
C LYS A 37 9.76 18.35 -3.45
N THR A 38 10.21 18.41 -4.70
CA THR A 38 10.01 19.58 -5.56
C THR A 38 8.53 19.81 -5.85
N TYR A 39 7.77 18.75 -6.09
CA TYR A 39 6.34 18.84 -6.44
C TYR A 39 5.39 18.76 -5.24
N ASP A 40 5.86 18.30 -4.08
CA ASP A 40 5.07 18.29 -2.83
C ASP A 40 4.78 19.72 -2.33
N LEU A 41 5.72 20.66 -2.52
CA LEU A 41 5.63 22.04 -2.03
C LEU A 41 4.66 22.95 -2.81
N GLU A 42 4.21 22.53 -4.00
CA GLU A 42 3.45 23.41 -4.90
C GLU A 42 1.92 23.38 -4.68
N ILE A 43 1.40 22.49 -3.83
CA ILE A 43 -0.05 22.33 -3.62
C ILE A 43 -0.42 22.87 -2.24
N SER A 44 -1.11 24.00 -2.22
CA SER A 44 -1.65 24.56 -0.98
C SER A 44 -2.70 23.60 -0.38
N PRO A 45 -2.59 23.19 0.89
CA PRO A 45 -3.58 22.34 1.55
C PRO A 45 -4.94 23.04 1.76
N LEU A 46 -5.03 24.34 1.47
CA LEU A 46 -6.24 25.14 1.65
C LEU A 46 -7.11 25.24 0.39
N GLU A 47 -6.62 24.78 -0.76
CA GLU A 47 -7.36 24.85 -2.03
C GLU A 47 -7.65 23.46 -2.56
N LEU A 48 -8.94 23.17 -2.80
CA LEU A 48 -9.32 21.93 -3.48
C LEU A 48 -8.75 21.95 -4.90
N PRO A 49 -7.96 20.94 -5.31
CA PRO A 49 -7.44 20.89 -6.66
C PRO A 49 -8.59 20.78 -7.66
N SER A 50 -8.51 21.56 -8.72
CA SER A 50 -9.42 21.45 -9.86
C SER A 50 -9.27 20.08 -10.54
N LEU A 51 -10.31 19.64 -11.26
CA LEU A 51 -10.25 18.39 -12.05
C LEU A 51 -9.07 18.35 -13.04
N LYS A 52 -8.65 19.52 -13.56
CA LYS A 52 -7.47 19.62 -14.44
C LYS A 52 -6.18 19.37 -13.68
N GLN A 53 -6.05 19.90 -12.47
CA GLN A 53 -4.89 19.63 -11.59
C GLN A 53 -4.85 18.15 -11.20
N LEU A 54 -5.98 17.57 -10.81
CA LEU A 54 -6.07 16.14 -10.46
C LEU A 54 -5.64 15.19 -11.60
N ASN A 55 -5.71 15.65 -12.85
CA ASN A 55 -5.26 14.87 -14.00
C ASN A 55 -3.83 15.21 -14.46
N SER A 56 -3.12 16.09 -13.76
CA SER A 56 -1.75 16.45 -14.09
C SER A 56 -0.79 15.30 -13.77
N ILE A 57 0.35 15.26 -14.46
CA ILE A 57 1.33 14.19 -14.27
C ILE A 57 2.04 14.33 -12.92
N GLU A 58 2.17 15.55 -12.41
CA GLU A 58 2.77 15.88 -11.11
C GLU A 58 1.93 15.32 -9.95
N ILE A 59 0.60 15.54 -9.97
CA ILE A 59 -0.30 14.99 -8.95
C ILE A 59 -0.27 13.46 -8.97
N LYS A 60 -0.32 12.89 -10.18
CA LYS A 60 -0.26 11.45 -10.38
C LYS A 60 1.04 10.84 -9.87
N PHE A 61 2.18 11.45 -10.21
CA PHE A 61 3.49 11.03 -9.72
C PHE A 61 3.59 11.12 -8.20
N ARG A 62 3.10 12.21 -7.61
CA ARG A 62 3.03 12.37 -6.16
C ARG A 62 2.20 11.26 -5.51
N SER A 63 0.98 11.01 -6.00
CA SER A 63 0.12 9.94 -5.47
C SER A 63 0.77 8.57 -5.60
N LEU A 64 1.45 8.28 -6.72
CA LEU A 64 2.24 7.06 -6.87
C LEU A 64 3.31 6.95 -5.79
N TYR A 65 4.09 8.01 -5.62
CA TYR A 65 5.20 8.04 -4.66
C TYR A 65 4.71 7.85 -3.22
N GLU A 66 3.61 8.51 -2.84
CA GLU A 66 2.96 8.36 -1.52
C GLU A 66 2.46 6.93 -1.28
N ILE A 67 1.79 6.33 -2.26
CA ILE A 67 1.34 4.93 -2.15
C ILE A 67 2.54 3.99 -1.97
N LEU A 68 3.61 4.17 -2.74
CA LEU A 68 4.80 3.35 -2.64
C LEU A 68 5.53 3.52 -1.30
N ILE A 69 5.53 4.72 -0.71
CA ILE A 69 6.00 4.92 0.67
C ILE A 69 5.15 4.11 1.65
N ASN A 70 3.82 4.20 1.55
CA ASN A 70 2.94 3.47 2.48
C ASN A 70 3.19 1.95 2.38
N LEU A 71 3.39 1.44 1.16
CA LEU A 71 3.77 0.05 0.94
C LEU A 71 5.16 -0.28 1.53
N GLU A 72 6.12 0.63 1.49
CA GLU A 72 7.42 0.46 2.16
C GLU A 72 7.28 0.40 3.69
N ASP A 73 6.47 1.27 4.27
CA ASP A 73 6.19 1.29 5.71
C ASP A 73 5.47 0.02 6.16
N LEU A 74 4.51 -0.48 5.38
CA LEU A 74 3.86 -1.77 5.62
C LEU A 74 4.85 -2.93 5.50
N LYS A 75 5.74 -2.89 4.50
CA LYS A 75 6.79 -3.90 4.35
C LYS A 75 7.74 -3.94 5.56
N ALA A 76 8.06 -2.78 6.13
CA ALA A 76 8.87 -2.70 7.35
C ALA A 76 8.19 -3.33 8.57
N LYS A 77 6.85 -3.29 8.63
CA LYS A 77 6.02 -3.87 9.69
C LYS A 77 5.78 -5.38 9.52
N GLU A 78 6.13 -5.98 8.40
CA GLU A 78 5.86 -7.39 8.09
C GLU A 78 6.33 -8.37 9.19
N SER A 79 7.51 -8.12 9.78
CA SER A 79 8.03 -8.95 10.89
C SER A 79 7.24 -8.81 12.19
N ILE A 80 6.59 -7.67 12.41
CA ILE A 80 5.69 -7.44 13.55
C ILE A 80 4.38 -8.20 13.30
N PHE A 81 3.83 -8.09 12.09
CA PHE A 81 2.64 -8.83 11.69
C PHE A 81 2.83 -10.34 11.76
N GLN A 82 4.01 -10.86 11.42
CA GLN A 82 4.35 -12.26 11.62
C GLN A 82 4.15 -12.69 13.08
N LYS A 83 4.74 -11.97 14.04
CA LYS A 83 4.62 -12.27 15.47
C LYS A 83 3.17 -12.19 15.96
N ARG A 84 2.42 -11.21 15.45
CA ARG A 84 1.00 -11.04 15.75
C ARG A 84 0.18 -12.23 15.27
N PHE A 85 0.44 -12.70 14.04
CA PHE A 85 -0.22 -13.85 13.46
C PHE A 85 0.12 -15.16 14.18
N GLU A 86 1.38 -15.33 14.61
CA GLU A 86 1.80 -16.47 15.43
C GLU A 86 1.06 -16.49 16.78
N LEU A 87 0.99 -15.33 17.45
CA LEU A 87 0.23 -15.18 18.70
C LEU A 87 -1.24 -15.50 18.48
N TYR A 88 -1.87 -14.92 17.44
CA TYR A 88 -3.25 -15.22 17.05
C TYR A 88 -3.49 -16.73 16.92
N ASN A 89 -2.64 -17.45 16.19
CA ASN A 89 -2.80 -18.89 15.99
C ASN A 89 -2.79 -19.69 17.30
N SER A 90 -2.05 -19.22 18.31
CA SER A 90 -2.01 -19.84 19.64
C SER A 90 -3.24 -19.56 20.51
N ILE A 91 -4.01 -18.50 20.20
CA ILE A 91 -5.13 -18.02 21.03
C ILE A 91 -6.49 -18.01 20.33
N LYS A 92 -6.58 -18.27 19.02
CA LYS A 92 -7.82 -18.12 18.23
C LYS A 92 -9.03 -18.92 18.73
N ASN A 93 -8.79 -20.01 19.47
CA ASN A 93 -9.86 -20.83 20.06
C ASN A 93 -10.24 -20.41 21.50
N ASP A 94 -9.53 -19.45 22.09
CA ASP A 94 -9.83 -18.87 23.40
C ASP A 94 -10.51 -17.51 23.18
N THR A 95 -11.84 -17.49 23.31
CA THR A 95 -12.66 -16.30 23.03
C THR A 95 -12.18 -15.06 23.77
N ARG A 96 -11.73 -15.20 25.02
CA ARG A 96 -11.31 -14.05 25.82
C ARG A 96 -9.99 -13.51 25.28
N LYS A 97 -8.99 -14.37 25.12
CA LYS A 97 -7.68 -13.96 24.61
C LYS A 97 -7.76 -13.41 23.19
N PHE A 98 -8.60 -14.00 22.35
CA PHE A 98 -8.83 -13.50 21.00
C PHE A 98 -9.40 -12.07 21.01
N LYS A 99 -10.40 -11.78 21.84
CA LYS A 99 -10.94 -10.42 21.98
C LYS A 99 -9.90 -9.42 22.50
N ASP A 100 -9.12 -9.81 23.51
CA ASP A 100 -8.04 -8.97 24.02
C ASP A 100 -7.00 -8.68 22.92
N TRP A 101 -6.69 -9.67 22.08
CA TRP A 101 -5.80 -9.49 20.93
C TRP A 101 -6.40 -8.56 19.87
N ILE A 102 -7.68 -8.68 19.53
CA ILE A 102 -8.33 -7.76 18.58
C ILE A 102 -8.20 -6.31 19.09
N MET A 103 -8.58 -6.05 20.34
CA MET A 103 -8.52 -4.70 20.92
C MET A 103 -7.09 -4.10 20.92
N LEU A 104 -6.06 -4.92 21.08
CA LEU A 104 -4.67 -4.47 21.10
C LEU A 104 -4.11 -4.16 19.72
N ASN A 105 -4.69 -4.70 18.66
CA ASN A 105 -4.17 -4.58 17.29
C ASN A 105 -5.11 -3.80 16.36
N GLU A 106 -6.29 -3.38 16.84
CA GLU A 106 -7.36 -2.76 16.05
C GLU A 106 -6.92 -1.50 15.32
N GLU A 107 -6.30 -0.54 16.02
CA GLU A 107 -5.92 0.74 15.43
C GLU A 107 -5.01 0.57 14.21
N GLU A 108 -3.90 -0.15 14.38
CA GLU A 108 -2.92 -0.34 13.32
C GLU A 108 -3.43 -1.28 12.21
N ALA A 109 -4.26 -2.27 12.56
CA ALA A 109 -4.87 -3.14 11.57
C ALA A 109 -5.87 -2.37 10.69
N LEU A 110 -6.69 -1.48 11.27
CA LEU A 110 -7.64 -0.66 10.51
C LEU A 110 -6.94 0.37 9.61
N GLU A 111 -5.87 1.00 10.10
CA GLU A 111 -5.04 1.91 9.30
C GLU A 111 -4.44 1.17 8.09
N SER A 112 -3.78 0.03 8.35
CA SER A 112 -3.18 -0.80 7.30
C SER A 112 -4.23 -1.40 6.34
N HIS A 113 -5.44 -1.69 6.84
CA HIS A 113 -6.55 -2.18 6.03
C HIS A 113 -6.98 -1.11 5.02
N PHE A 114 -7.11 0.15 5.45
CA PHE A 114 -7.48 1.24 4.55
C PHE A 114 -6.43 1.46 3.45
N GLU A 115 -5.15 1.33 3.79
CA GLU A 115 -4.04 1.53 2.86
C GLU A 115 -3.93 0.42 1.80
N LEU A 116 -4.15 -0.84 2.18
CA LEU A 116 -3.79 -1.98 1.33
C LEU A 116 -4.99 -2.77 0.79
N TRP A 117 -6.13 -2.77 1.48
CA TRP A 117 -7.27 -3.62 1.12
C TRP A 117 -7.91 -3.24 -0.22
N PHE A 118 -8.05 -1.94 -0.48
CA PHE A 118 -8.60 -1.44 -1.74
C PHE A 118 -7.69 -1.74 -2.93
N GLU A 119 -6.38 -1.80 -2.72
CA GLU A 119 -5.39 -2.08 -3.77
C GLU A 119 -5.25 -3.58 -4.07
N TRP A 120 -5.59 -4.43 -3.09
CA TRP A 120 -5.49 -5.88 -3.18
C TRP A 120 -6.77 -6.55 -3.70
N THR A 121 -7.96 -6.13 -3.25
CA THR A 121 -9.20 -6.89 -3.46
C THR A 121 -9.86 -6.74 -4.83
N ASP A 122 -9.52 -5.71 -5.61
CA ASP A 122 -10.17 -5.45 -6.91
C ASP A 122 -9.46 -6.16 -8.09
N HIS A 123 -8.35 -6.89 -7.84
CA HIS A 123 -7.38 -7.32 -8.85
C HIS A 123 -6.82 -8.75 -8.66
N ASP A 124 -5.81 -9.08 -9.47
CA ASP A 124 -5.04 -10.33 -9.45
C ASP A 124 -4.61 -10.70 -8.01
N PRO A 125 -5.04 -11.85 -7.46
CA PRO A 125 -4.80 -12.19 -6.05
C PRO A 125 -3.32 -12.36 -5.70
N GLU A 126 -2.44 -12.46 -6.69
CA GLU A 126 -0.99 -12.57 -6.50
C GLU A 126 -0.29 -11.21 -6.51
N LYS A 127 -1.00 -10.11 -6.79
CA LYS A 127 -0.40 -8.80 -7.04
C LYS A 127 -1.22 -7.64 -6.47
N ILE A 128 -0.52 -6.76 -5.76
CA ILE A 128 -1.03 -5.45 -5.35
C ILE A 128 -0.80 -4.45 -6.48
N LYS A 129 -1.83 -3.72 -6.88
CA LYS A 129 -1.71 -2.66 -7.89
C LYS A 129 -2.04 -1.32 -7.26
N PRO A 130 -1.07 -0.39 -7.19
CA PRO A 130 -1.31 0.97 -6.70
C PRO A 130 -2.51 1.61 -7.40
N PHE A 131 -3.50 2.07 -6.64
CA PHE A 131 -4.65 2.74 -7.22
C PHE A 131 -4.41 4.25 -7.29
N ILE A 132 -4.25 4.78 -8.51
CA ILE A 132 -4.10 6.22 -8.72
C ILE A 132 -5.25 6.75 -9.56
N LEU A 133 -5.93 7.74 -8.99
CA LEU A 133 -7.07 8.39 -9.62
C LEU A 133 -6.69 8.93 -11.02
N TYR A 134 -7.50 8.58 -12.02
CA TYR A 134 -7.29 8.95 -13.43
C TYR A 134 -5.99 8.43 -14.07
N TRP A 135 -5.38 7.37 -13.54
CA TRP A 135 -4.17 6.76 -14.11
C TRP A 135 -4.28 5.25 -14.36
N GLN A 136 -5.23 4.87 -15.21
CA GLN A 136 -5.60 3.47 -15.46
C GLN A 136 -4.57 2.65 -16.27
N HIS A 137 -3.57 3.30 -16.88
CA HIS A 137 -2.60 2.65 -17.76
C HIS A 137 -1.25 2.37 -17.09
N LEU A 138 -1.11 2.68 -15.81
CA LEU A 138 0.13 2.46 -15.08
C LEU A 138 0.39 0.95 -14.94
N ASN A 139 1.46 0.46 -15.57
CA ASN A 139 1.79 -0.95 -15.56
C ASN A 139 2.74 -1.28 -14.40
N ILE A 140 2.25 -1.10 -13.17
CA ILE A 140 2.99 -1.40 -11.95
C ILE A 140 2.18 -2.39 -11.12
N SER A 141 2.88 -3.39 -10.59
CA SER A 141 2.32 -4.36 -9.66
C SER A 141 3.40 -4.82 -8.71
N ILE A 142 3.04 -5.07 -7.46
CA ILE A 142 3.94 -5.54 -6.41
C ILE A 142 3.46 -6.93 -5.97
N PRO A 143 4.35 -7.93 -5.82
CA PRO A 143 3.93 -9.27 -5.47
C PRO A 143 3.36 -9.32 -4.06
N VAL A 144 2.22 -9.99 -3.90
CA VAL A 144 1.55 -10.22 -2.60
C VAL A 144 2.46 -10.95 -1.61
N SER A 145 3.42 -11.74 -2.09
CA SER A 145 4.41 -12.42 -1.25
C SER A 145 5.29 -11.45 -0.43
N ASP A 146 5.39 -10.18 -0.82
CA ASP A 146 6.09 -9.18 -0.02
C ASP A 146 5.30 -8.77 1.24
N PHE A 147 4.01 -9.13 1.36
CA PHE A 147 3.09 -8.72 2.42
C PHE A 147 2.32 -9.90 3.05
N GLU A 148 2.89 -11.10 3.03
CA GLU A 148 2.22 -12.34 3.42
C GLU A 148 1.53 -12.27 4.79
N TYR A 149 2.22 -11.82 5.84
CA TYR A 149 1.69 -11.76 7.20
C TYR A 149 0.84 -10.53 7.43
N THR A 150 1.18 -9.40 6.80
CA THR A 150 0.33 -8.22 6.79
C THR A 150 -1.06 -8.60 6.29
N LEU A 151 -1.16 -9.23 5.13
CA LEU A 151 -2.43 -9.67 4.53
C LEU A 151 -3.18 -10.68 5.42
N LYS A 152 -2.50 -11.69 5.96
CA LYS A 152 -3.13 -12.65 6.89
C LYS A 152 -3.71 -11.98 8.14
N VAL A 153 -3.04 -10.95 8.67
CA VAL A 153 -3.59 -10.19 9.80
C VAL A 153 -4.80 -9.38 9.34
N LEU A 154 -4.74 -8.72 8.19
CA LEU A 154 -5.87 -7.97 7.63
C LEU A 154 -7.10 -8.86 7.37
N GLU A 155 -6.90 -10.09 6.87
CA GLU A 155 -7.97 -11.08 6.70
C GLU A 155 -8.67 -11.42 8.02
N ILE A 156 -7.92 -11.61 9.12
CA ILE A 156 -8.54 -11.86 10.45
C ILE A 156 -9.46 -10.70 10.86
N PHE A 157 -9.04 -9.46 10.59
CA PHE A 157 -9.83 -8.28 10.87
C PHE A 157 -11.05 -8.18 9.93
N HIS A 158 -10.86 -8.49 8.64
CA HIS A 158 -11.96 -8.57 7.67
C HIS A 158 -13.04 -9.54 8.14
N ASP A 159 -12.66 -10.79 8.45
CA ASP A 159 -13.57 -11.82 8.92
C ASP A 159 -14.29 -11.38 10.19
N TYR A 160 -13.58 -10.75 11.13
CA TYR A 160 -14.13 -10.36 12.43
C TYR A 160 -15.19 -9.26 12.35
N TYR A 161 -14.97 -8.16 11.62
CA TYR A 161 -15.97 -7.07 11.60
C TYR A 161 -16.94 -7.14 10.41
N TRP A 162 -16.53 -7.72 9.28
CA TRP A 162 -17.33 -7.68 8.03
C TRP A 162 -18.05 -8.99 7.73
N GLU A 163 -17.49 -10.16 8.07
CA GLU A 163 -18.16 -11.44 7.81
C GLU A 163 -19.03 -11.94 8.99
N GLN A 164 -18.69 -11.62 10.24
CA GLN A 164 -19.50 -12.02 11.42
C GLN A 164 -20.81 -11.21 11.59
N GLN A 165 -21.16 -10.32 10.65
CA GLN A 165 -22.42 -9.55 10.65
C GLN A 165 -23.50 -10.11 9.70
N LEU A 166 -23.29 -11.28 9.08
CA LEU A 166 -24.29 -12.02 8.28
C LEU A 166 -24.75 -13.31 8.98
#